data_AF-A0A150TJJ0-F1
#
_entry.id   AF-A0A150TJJ0-F1
#
_cell.length_a   1.000
_cell.length_b   1.000
_cell.length_c   1.000
_cell.angle_alpha   90.00
_cell.angle_beta   90.00
_cell.angle_gamma   90.00
#
_symmetry.space_group_name_H-M   'P 1'
#
loop_
_entity.id
_entity.type
_entity.pdbx_description
1 polymer ?
#
loop_
_entity_poly.entity_id
_entity_poly.type
_entity_poly.pdbx_seq_one_letter_code
_entity_poly.pdbx_strand_id
1 'polypeptide(L)'
;MHIEGLGEGSSYNPLTSEFYSGAALASPPKWDGTDVWPVLPARLDVPAKMADGYSVDNVWVSGTDGTVELKLKIVGEYLNLTLRHAIVTAQLDEGHLNATNGTIAGIIETDVLVKEARDFATRLHDGFCSGDTVDAMLDQIRAASDIMKDGTQDPTQPCNGISIGVGFTAKRVQLGEEVPAAEPPADPCP
;
A
#
# COMPACT_ATOMS: atom_id res chain seq x y z
N MET A 1 2.08 -7.04 -7.49
CA MET A 1 3.55 -7.04 -7.34
C MET A 1 4.15 -7.95 -8.39
N HIS A 2 5.15 -7.46 -9.11
CA HIS A 2 5.94 -8.20 -10.08
C HIS A 2 7.41 -8.10 -9.67
N ILE A 3 8.16 -9.21 -9.71
CA ILE A 3 9.58 -9.24 -9.35
C ILE A 3 10.34 -9.75 -10.59
N GLU A 4 11.20 -8.90 -11.13
CA GLU A 4 12.04 -9.20 -12.29
C GLU A 4 13.35 -9.88 -11.83
N GLY A 5 13.81 -10.86 -12.61
CA GLY A 5 15.11 -11.52 -12.39
C GLY A 5 15.07 -12.81 -11.55
N LEU A 6 13.89 -13.30 -11.18
CA LEU A 6 13.73 -14.60 -10.53
C LEU A 6 13.89 -15.75 -11.52
N GLY A 7 14.50 -16.85 -11.07
CA GLY A 7 14.67 -18.12 -11.79
C GLY A 7 14.40 -19.33 -10.87
N GLU A 8 15.07 -20.46 -11.09
CA GLU A 8 14.84 -21.69 -10.29
C GLU A 8 15.60 -21.77 -8.95
N GLY A 9 16.63 -20.95 -8.74
CA GLY A 9 17.38 -20.86 -7.48
C GLY A 9 16.61 -20.16 -6.35
N SER A 10 17.14 -20.19 -5.13
CA SER A 10 16.49 -19.56 -3.95
C SER A 10 17.03 -18.18 -3.58
N SER A 11 18.13 -17.74 -4.19
CA SER A 11 18.83 -16.51 -3.81
C SER A 11 19.25 -15.69 -5.02
N TYR A 12 19.01 -14.38 -4.98
CA TYR A 12 19.23 -13.44 -6.10
C TYR A 12 19.61 -12.06 -5.57
N ASN A 13 20.53 -11.39 -6.25
CA ASN A 13 20.87 -9.99 -6.01
C ASN A 13 21.60 -9.43 -7.26
N PRO A 14 21.15 -8.31 -7.85
CA PRO A 14 19.97 -7.51 -7.49
C PRO A 14 18.67 -8.05 -8.12
N LEU A 15 17.54 -7.68 -7.53
CA LEU A 15 16.19 -7.84 -8.05
C LEU A 15 15.53 -6.48 -8.18
N THR A 16 14.61 -6.38 -9.12
CA THR A 16 13.78 -5.20 -9.33
C THR A 16 12.33 -5.58 -9.15
N SER A 17 11.55 -4.76 -8.47
CA SER A 17 10.14 -5.04 -8.22
C SER A 17 9.25 -3.88 -8.63
N GLU A 18 8.06 -4.23 -9.14
CA GLU A 18 7.04 -3.28 -9.55
C GLU A 18 5.70 -3.58 -8.86
N PHE A 19 5.05 -2.54 -8.35
CA PHE A 19 3.80 -2.59 -7.62
C PHE A 19 2.70 -1.93 -8.43
N TYR A 20 1.79 -2.76 -8.93
CA TYR A 20 0.61 -2.32 -9.65
C TYR A 20 -0.60 -2.26 -8.72
N SER A 21 -1.39 -1.19 -8.85
CA SER A 21 -2.73 -1.14 -8.29
C SER A 21 -3.67 -1.95 -9.17
N GLY A 22 -4.35 -2.93 -8.58
CA GLY A 22 -5.39 -3.68 -9.27
C GLY A 22 -6.71 -2.90 -9.30
N ALA A 23 -7.43 -2.98 -10.43
CA ALA A 23 -8.82 -2.53 -10.50
C ALA A 23 -9.76 -3.56 -9.83
N ALA A 24 -11.02 -3.17 -9.63
CA ALA A 24 -12.05 -4.07 -9.12
C ALA A 24 -12.32 -5.19 -10.15
N LEU A 25 -12.39 -6.44 -9.67
CA LEU A 25 -12.80 -7.56 -10.50
C LEU A 25 -14.33 -7.61 -10.63
N ALA A 26 -14.81 -8.01 -11.80
CA ALA A 26 -16.25 -8.20 -12.06
C ALA A 26 -16.84 -9.39 -11.27
N SER A 27 -15.99 -10.32 -10.83
CA SER A 27 -16.35 -11.49 -10.04
C SER A 27 -15.31 -11.73 -8.94
N PRO A 28 -15.66 -12.42 -7.84
CA PRO A 28 -14.67 -12.82 -6.84
C PRO A 28 -13.50 -13.61 -7.46
N PRO A 29 -12.24 -13.34 -7.07
CA PRO A 29 -11.08 -14.07 -7.55
C PRO A 29 -11.08 -15.53 -7.06
N LYS A 30 -10.51 -16.43 -7.85
CA LYS A 30 -10.37 -17.86 -7.54
C LYS A 30 -9.17 -18.16 -6.64
N TRP A 31 -8.14 -17.31 -6.70
CA TRP A 31 -6.86 -17.45 -6.01
C TRP A 31 -6.08 -18.72 -6.38
N ASP A 32 -6.24 -19.20 -7.61
CA ASP A 32 -5.63 -20.43 -8.13
C ASP A 32 -4.45 -20.19 -9.10
N GLY A 33 -4.04 -18.93 -9.28
CA GLY A 33 -3.00 -18.55 -10.24
C GLY A 33 -3.51 -18.21 -11.64
N THR A 34 -4.80 -18.45 -11.93
CA THR A 34 -5.42 -18.21 -13.24
C THR A 34 -6.16 -16.88 -13.32
N ASP A 35 -6.36 -16.20 -12.19
CA ASP A 35 -7.01 -14.89 -12.16
C ASP A 35 -6.22 -13.89 -13.00
N VAL A 36 -6.91 -13.21 -13.92
CA VAL A 36 -6.39 -12.09 -14.69
C VAL A 36 -6.85 -10.81 -14.01
N TRP A 37 -5.90 -10.01 -13.52
CA TRP A 37 -6.19 -8.82 -12.75
C TRP A 37 -5.95 -7.56 -13.60
N PRO A 38 -7.01 -6.79 -13.96
CA PRO A 38 -6.83 -5.53 -14.66
C PRO A 38 -6.04 -4.55 -13.80
N VAL A 39 -5.13 -3.81 -14.41
CA VAL A 39 -4.27 -2.85 -13.72
C VAL A 39 -4.79 -1.43 -13.93
N LEU A 40 -4.63 -0.58 -12.92
CA LEU A 40 -4.86 0.84 -13.07
C LEU A 40 -3.62 1.52 -13.70
N PRO A 41 -3.79 2.65 -14.42
CA PRO A 41 -2.68 3.41 -14.96
C PRO A 41 -1.65 3.74 -13.88
N ALA A 42 -0.37 3.71 -14.28
CA ALA A 42 0.71 4.09 -13.39
C ALA A 42 0.53 5.55 -12.94
N ARG A 43 0.59 5.76 -11.62
CA ARG A 43 0.61 7.10 -11.04
C ARG A 43 2.00 7.68 -11.16
N LEU A 44 2.13 8.82 -11.85
CA LEU A 44 3.44 9.50 -12.03
C LEU A 44 4.04 9.99 -10.71
N ASP A 45 3.22 10.18 -9.68
CA ASP A 45 3.61 10.70 -8.38
C ASP A 45 3.97 9.62 -7.34
N VAL A 46 3.73 8.34 -7.66
CA VAL A 46 4.15 7.21 -6.83
C VAL A 46 4.96 6.25 -7.69
N PRO A 47 6.30 6.23 -7.55
CA PRO A 47 7.11 5.31 -8.33
C PRO A 47 6.72 3.87 -7.96
N ALA A 48 6.09 3.18 -8.91
CA ALA A 48 5.69 1.79 -8.77
C ALA A 48 6.90 0.85 -8.62
N LYS A 49 8.12 1.34 -8.85
CA LYS A 49 9.33 0.54 -9.00
C LYS A 49 10.24 0.69 -7.79
N MET A 50 10.67 -0.42 -7.22
CA MET A 50 11.71 -0.50 -6.20
C MET A 50 12.90 -1.28 -6.76
N ALA A 51 14.05 -0.62 -6.76
CA ALA A 51 15.33 -1.19 -7.20
C ALA A 51 16.09 -1.78 -6.00
N ASP A 52 17.17 -2.50 -6.30
CA ASP A 52 18.11 -3.05 -5.30
C ASP A 52 17.47 -4.03 -4.30
N GLY A 53 16.38 -4.68 -4.71
CA GLY A 53 15.82 -5.81 -4.00
C GLY A 53 16.75 -7.02 -4.04
N TYR A 54 16.51 -7.99 -3.17
CA TYR A 54 17.25 -9.24 -3.17
C TYR A 54 16.39 -10.37 -2.61
N SER A 55 16.82 -11.60 -2.82
CA SER A 55 16.25 -12.79 -2.17
C SER A 55 17.37 -13.64 -1.60
N VAL A 56 17.18 -14.16 -0.40
CA VAL A 56 18.04 -15.18 0.22
C VAL A 56 17.16 -16.26 0.80
N ASP A 57 17.40 -17.51 0.41
CA ASP A 57 16.60 -18.67 0.86
C ASP A 57 15.08 -18.47 0.69
N ASN A 58 14.69 -17.93 -0.47
CA ASN A 58 13.32 -17.55 -0.82
C ASN A 58 12.69 -16.45 0.06
N VAL A 59 13.45 -15.81 0.94
CA VAL A 59 13.03 -14.58 1.62
C VAL A 59 13.39 -13.41 0.73
N TRP A 60 12.37 -12.82 0.11
CA TRP A 60 12.52 -11.66 -0.73
C TRP A 60 12.36 -10.36 0.06
N VAL A 61 13.19 -9.36 -0.29
CA VAL A 61 13.17 -7.99 0.21
C VAL A 61 13.18 -7.04 -0.99
N SER A 62 12.27 -6.07 -1.01
CA SER A 62 12.06 -5.17 -2.15
C SER A 62 13.16 -4.14 -2.40
N GLY A 63 14.10 -3.99 -1.46
CA GLY A 63 14.96 -2.81 -1.35
C GLY A 63 14.33 -1.76 -0.42
N THR A 64 14.96 -0.59 -0.30
CA THR A 64 14.57 0.50 0.61
C THR A 64 14.03 1.73 -0.13
N ASP A 65 13.44 2.67 0.63
CA ASP A 65 13.02 3.99 0.16
C ASP A 65 11.98 4.02 -0.97
N GLY A 66 11.19 2.95 -1.10
CA GLY A 66 10.05 2.90 -2.03
C GLY A 66 8.85 3.72 -1.55
N THR A 67 7.89 3.92 -2.43
CA THR A 67 6.55 4.38 -2.06
C THR A 67 5.53 3.33 -2.48
N VAL A 68 4.64 2.95 -1.56
CA VAL A 68 3.60 1.94 -1.81
C VAL A 68 2.24 2.52 -1.45
N GLU A 69 1.27 2.40 -2.36
CA GLU A 69 -0.13 2.72 -2.09
C GLU A 69 -0.90 1.46 -1.69
N LEU A 70 -1.58 1.52 -0.54
CA LEU A 70 -2.52 0.49 -0.10
C LEU A 70 -3.93 1.05 -0.15
N LYS A 71 -4.81 0.37 -0.90
CA LYS A 71 -6.24 0.69 -0.94
C LYS A 71 -6.99 -0.32 -0.07
N LEU A 72 -7.41 0.11 1.11
CA LEU A 72 -8.14 -0.74 2.06
C LEU A 72 -9.63 -0.56 1.87
N LYS A 73 -10.34 -1.63 1.52
CA LYS A 73 -11.81 -1.59 1.40
C LYS A 73 -12.46 -1.76 2.78
N ILE A 74 -13.17 -0.73 3.23
CA ILE A 74 -13.84 -0.69 4.52
C ILE A 74 -15.29 -0.23 4.29
N VAL A 75 -16.26 -1.09 4.63
CA VAL A 75 -17.71 -0.81 4.52
C VAL A 75 -18.12 -0.27 3.13
N GLY A 76 -17.57 -0.85 2.07
CA GLY A 76 -17.90 -0.46 0.68
C GLY A 76 -17.07 0.70 0.13
N GLU A 77 -16.47 1.51 0.99
CA GLU A 77 -15.57 2.60 0.64
C GLU A 77 -14.10 2.19 0.69
N TYR A 78 -13.21 2.98 0.08
CA TYR A 78 -11.77 2.75 0.13
C TYR A 78 -11.07 3.82 0.97
N LEU A 79 -10.20 3.38 1.87
CA LEU A 79 -9.22 4.21 2.56
C LEU A 79 -7.86 4.04 1.86
N ASN A 80 -7.30 5.12 1.34
CA ASN A 80 -6.04 5.08 0.61
C ASN A 80 -4.85 5.45 1.51
N LEU A 81 -3.96 4.50 1.77
CA LEU A 81 -2.75 4.73 2.56
C LEU A 81 -1.56 4.86 1.62
N THR A 82 -0.86 6.00 1.68
CA THR A 82 0.41 6.18 0.97
C THR A 82 1.56 6.00 1.93
N LEU A 83 2.33 4.93 1.77
CA LEU A 83 3.47 4.59 2.61
C LEU A 83 4.74 5.07 1.91
N ARG A 84 5.48 5.99 2.55
CA ARG A 84 6.83 6.41 2.18
C ARG A 84 7.87 5.56 2.90
N HIS A 85 9.10 5.58 2.41
CA HIS A 85 10.19 4.75 2.96
C HIS A 85 9.78 3.28 3.09
N ALA A 86 8.98 2.82 2.12
CA ALA A 86 8.37 1.52 2.18
C ALA A 86 9.43 0.43 1.98
N ILE A 87 9.27 -0.66 2.74
CA ILE A 87 10.03 -1.89 2.57
C ILE A 87 9.00 -3.02 2.56
N VAL A 88 9.05 -3.84 1.52
CA VAL A 88 8.23 -5.03 1.38
C VAL A 88 9.10 -6.26 1.51
N THR A 89 8.68 -7.17 2.38
CA THR A 89 9.32 -8.47 2.54
C THR A 89 8.29 -9.57 2.37
N ALA A 90 8.71 -10.74 1.89
CA ALA A 90 7.88 -11.93 1.89
C ALA A 90 8.68 -13.23 1.76
N GLN A 91 8.13 -14.31 2.29
CA GLN A 91 8.59 -15.67 2.01
C GLN A 91 7.93 -16.17 0.72
N LEU A 92 8.73 -16.37 -0.32
CA LEU A 92 8.32 -16.98 -1.57
C LEU A 92 8.27 -18.51 -1.42
N ASP A 93 7.36 -19.16 -2.15
CA ASP A 93 7.36 -20.62 -2.31
C ASP A 93 8.45 -21.08 -3.30
N GLU A 94 8.67 -22.40 -3.41
CA GLU A 94 9.75 -22.96 -4.24
C GLU A 94 9.68 -22.54 -5.72
N GLY A 95 8.47 -22.30 -6.25
CA GLY A 95 8.27 -21.81 -7.62
C GLY A 95 8.20 -20.28 -7.76
N HIS A 96 8.36 -19.53 -6.67
CA HIS A 96 8.15 -18.07 -6.57
C HIS A 96 6.82 -17.58 -7.13
N LEU A 97 5.78 -18.40 -7.05
CA LEU A 97 4.43 -18.06 -7.52
C LEU A 97 3.59 -17.50 -6.38
N ASN A 98 3.87 -17.88 -5.14
CA ASN A 98 3.09 -17.45 -3.98
C ASN A 98 3.98 -16.85 -2.92
N ALA A 99 3.39 -15.98 -2.10
CA ALA A 99 4.09 -15.33 -1.01
C ALA A 99 3.32 -15.51 0.30
N THR A 100 4.04 -15.80 1.37
CA THR A 100 3.53 -15.91 2.74
C THR A 100 4.41 -15.09 3.68
N ASN A 101 3.97 -14.90 4.93
CA ASN A 101 4.69 -14.10 5.92
C ASN A 101 5.13 -12.73 5.38
N GLY A 102 4.30 -12.14 4.52
CA GLY A 102 4.61 -10.88 3.88
C GLY A 102 4.40 -9.72 4.84
N THR A 103 5.25 -8.70 4.76
CA THR A 103 5.06 -7.43 5.47
C THR A 103 5.28 -6.27 4.52
N ILE A 104 4.36 -5.31 4.50
CA ILE A 104 4.56 -3.98 3.92
C ILE A 104 4.73 -3.04 5.09
N ALA A 105 5.95 -2.52 5.27
CA ALA A 105 6.27 -1.55 6.30
C ALA A 105 6.60 -0.21 5.67
N GLY A 106 6.33 0.89 6.38
CA GLY A 106 6.68 2.23 5.93
C GLY A 106 6.15 3.31 6.86
N ILE A 107 6.18 4.54 6.37
CA ILE A 107 5.79 5.74 7.10
C ILE A 107 4.64 6.41 6.36
N ILE A 108 3.56 6.71 7.07
CA ILE A 108 2.46 7.53 6.55
C ILE A 108 2.65 8.95 7.10
N GLU A 109 2.64 9.95 6.22
CA GLU A 109 2.67 11.36 6.66
C GLU A 109 1.36 11.72 7.37
N THR A 110 1.46 12.25 8.60
CA THR A 110 0.30 12.43 9.48
C THR A 110 -0.76 13.33 8.86
N ASP A 111 -0.36 14.47 8.28
CA ASP A 111 -1.30 15.42 7.67
C ASP A 111 -2.00 14.82 6.44
N VAL A 112 -1.30 13.98 5.69
CA VAL A 112 -1.87 13.25 4.54
C VAL A 112 -2.90 12.24 5.02
N LEU A 113 -2.59 11.47 6.09
CA LEU A 113 -3.53 10.51 6.65
C LEU A 113 -4.76 11.20 7.26
N VAL A 114 -4.56 12.31 7.97
CA VAL A 114 -5.67 13.08 8.56
C VAL A 114 -6.61 13.60 7.47
N LYS A 115 -6.06 14.08 6.35
CA LYS A 115 -6.86 14.51 5.20
C LYS A 115 -7.63 13.33 4.61
N GLU A 116 -6.96 12.23 4.28
CA GLU A 116 -7.61 11.05 3.74
C GLU A 116 -8.66 10.46 4.71
N ALA A 117 -8.38 10.43 6.02
CA ALA A 117 -9.31 9.93 7.03
C ALA A 117 -10.56 10.81 7.12
N ARG A 118 -10.41 12.13 6.98
CA ARG A 118 -11.54 13.05 6.87
C ARG A 118 -12.33 12.75 5.61
N ASP A 119 -11.68 12.73 4.45
CA ASP A 119 -12.32 12.46 3.15
C ASP A 119 -13.00 11.07 3.13
N PHE A 120 -12.43 10.09 3.83
CA PHE A 120 -13.01 8.76 3.99
C PHE A 120 -14.25 8.77 4.91
N ALA A 121 -14.17 9.48 6.05
CA ALA A 121 -15.29 9.60 6.97
C ALA A 121 -16.51 10.26 6.30
N THR A 122 -16.28 11.28 5.46
CA THR A 122 -17.36 11.93 4.72
C THR A 122 -18.02 10.98 3.72
N ARG A 123 -17.26 10.14 3.02
CA ARG A 123 -17.79 9.09 2.13
C ARG A 123 -18.65 8.04 2.85
N LEU A 124 -18.39 7.78 4.14
CA LEU A 124 -19.17 6.81 4.91
C LEU A 124 -20.56 7.34 5.29
N HIS A 125 -20.67 8.63 5.63
CA HIS A 125 -21.93 9.23 6.07
C HIS A 125 -21.87 10.77 6.13
N ASP A 126 -22.91 11.45 5.63
CA ASP A 126 -23.02 12.93 5.65
C ASP A 126 -22.88 13.54 7.06
N GLY A 127 -23.31 12.80 8.08
CA GLY A 127 -23.15 13.20 9.49
C GLY A 127 -21.70 13.32 9.98
N PHE A 128 -20.72 12.93 9.16
CA PHE A 128 -19.29 13.12 9.41
C PHE A 128 -18.67 14.31 8.64
N CYS A 129 -19.48 15.12 7.92
CA CYS A 129 -18.99 16.33 7.26
C CYS A 129 -18.45 17.38 8.22
N SER A 130 -18.98 17.44 9.45
CA SER A 130 -18.48 18.31 10.51
C SER A 130 -18.89 17.78 11.89
N GLY A 131 -18.13 18.14 12.93
CA GLY A 131 -18.51 17.91 14.32
C GLY A 131 -17.38 17.35 15.19
N ASP A 132 -17.51 17.61 16.49
CA ASP A 132 -16.50 17.30 17.52
C ASP A 132 -16.04 15.84 17.53
N THR A 133 -16.92 14.90 17.15
CA THR A 133 -16.59 13.47 17.08
C THR A 133 -15.53 13.16 16.02
N VAL A 134 -15.68 13.71 14.81
CA VAL A 134 -14.73 13.49 13.71
C VAL A 134 -13.40 14.16 14.06
N ASP A 135 -13.45 15.37 14.60
CA ASP A 135 -12.23 16.09 14.98
C ASP A 135 -11.48 15.35 16.11
N ALA A 136 -12.18 14.80 17.11
CA ALA A 136 -11.57 13.97 18.15
C ALA A 136 -10.92 12.68 17.61
N MET A 137 -11.50 12.05 16.58
CA MET A 137 -10.89 10.89 15.91
C MET A 137 -9.63 11.31 15.14
N LEU A 138 -9.67 12.43 14.43
CA LEU A 138 -8.52 12.96 13.69
C LEU A 138 -7.40 13.38 14.63
N ASP A 139 -7.72 13.91 15.81
CA ASP A 139 -6.74 14.22 16.85
C ASP A 139 -6.05 12.97 17.42
N GLN A 140 -6.77 11.84 17.52
CA GLN A 140 -6.13 10.57 17.87
C GLN A 140 -5.15 10.11 16.79
N ILE A 141 -5.47 10.30 15.51
CA ILE A 141 -4.54 10.02 14.41
C ILE A 141 -3.30 10.91 14.54
N ARG A 142 -3.46 12.22 14.79
CA ARG A 142 -2.33 13.13 14.99
C ARG A 142 -1.45 12.70 16.15
N ALA A 143 -2.06 12.33 17.27
CA ALA A 143 -1.37 11.86 18.47
C ALA A 143 -0.63 10.52 18.29
N ALA A 144 -0.95 9.76 17.24
CA ALA A 144 -0.27 8.52 16.90
C ALA A 144 1.07 8.72 16.17
N SER A 145 1.44 9.96 15.84
CA SER A 145 2.73 10.25 15.17
C SER A 145 3.90 9.88 16.07
N ASP A 146 4.77 9.00 15.58
CA ASP A 146 5.88 8.38 16.32
C ASP A 146 7.24 8.52 15.61
N ILE A 147 7.25 9.03 14.38
CA ILE A 147 8.45 9.26 13.58
C ILE A 147 8.40 10.55 12.78
N MET A 148 9.54 11.05 12.32
CA MET A 148 9.55 12.08 11.29
C MET A 148 9.16 11.47 9.94
N LYS A 149 8.43 12.20 9.11
CA LYS A 149 7.93 11.71 7.81
C LYS A 149 9.01 11.29 6.81
N ASP A 150 10.25 11.72 7.04
CA ASP A 150 11.45 11.35 6.28
C ASP A 150 12.21 10.14 6.87
N GLY A 151 11.67 9.50 7.91
CA GLY A 151 12.27 8.36 8.60
C GLY A 151 13.37 8.73 9.60
N THR A 152 13.69 10.02 9.76
CA THR A 152 14.64 10.46 10.76
C THR A 152 14.00 10.62 12.14
N GLN A 153 14.82 10.99 13.12
CA GLN A 153 14.37 11.32 14.47
C GLN A 153 15.12 12.55 14.95
N ASP A 154 14.38 13.60 15.32
CA ASP A 154 14.90 14.81 15.97
C ASP A 154 14.12 15.04 17.27
N PRO A 155 14.76 14.86 18.45
CA PRO A 155 14.06 14.99 19.74
C PRO A 155 13.59 16.42 20.04
N THR A 156 13.99 17.42 19.24
CA THR A 156 13.55 18.81 19.38
C THR A 156 12.32 19.15 18.54
N GLN A 157 11.89 18.24 17.66
CA GLN A 157 10.75 18.43 16.77
C GLN A 157 9.63 17.45 17.10
N PRO A 158 8.35 17.85 16.97
CA PRO A 158 7.25 16.90 17.04
C PRO A 158 7.28 15.95 15.84
N CYS A 159 7.04 14.66 16.09
CA CYS A 159 6.86 13.67 15.03
C CYS A 159 5.68 14.03 14.13
N ASN A 160 5.85 13.81 12.83
CA ASN A 160 4.86 14.14 11.79
C ASN A 160 4.66 13.01 10.77
N GLY A 161 5.06 11.80 11.14
CA GLY A 161 4.78 10.55 10.46
C GLY A 161 4.38 9.47 11.45
N ILE A 162 3.65 8.47 10.94
CA ILE A 162 3.19 7.29 11.66
C ILE A 162 3.84 6.08 11.03
N SER A 163 4.59 5.31 11.82
CA SER A 163 5.13 4.03 11.39
C SER A 163 4.01 2.98 11.31
N ILE A 164 4.01 2.17 10.24
CA ILE A 164 3.01 1.11 10.06
C ILE A 164 3.67 -0.15 9.48
N GLY A 165 3.14 -1.31 9.88
CA GLY A 165 3.42 -2.60 9.27
C GLY A 165 2.12 -3.36 9.01
N VAL A 166 1.91 -3.76 7.76
CA VAL A 166 0.73 -4.54 7.35
C VAL A 166 1.19 -5.92 6.89
N GLY A 167 0.70 -6.96 7.56
CA GLY A 167 0.94 -8.34 7.15
C GLY A 167 0.11 -8.73 5.93
N PHE A 168 0.68 -9.53 5.04
CA PHE A 168 -0.03 -10.06 3.88
C PHE A 168 0.38 -11.49 3.51
N THR A 169 -0.51 -12.13 2.74
CA THR A 169 -0.21 -13.30 1.92
C THR A 169 -0.61 -12.98 0.49
N ALA A 170 0.05 -13.60 -0.49
CA ALA A 170 -0.23 -13.36 -1.89
C ALA A 170 -0.26 -14.67 -2.69
N LYS A 171 -1.18 -14.72 -3.66
CA LYS A 171 -1.25 -15.73 -4.70
C LYS A 171 -0.91 -15.11 -6.03
N ARG A 172 -0.27 -15.87 -6.92
CA ARG A 172 -0.02 -15.42 -8.30
C ARG A 172 -1.33 -14.99 -8.95
N VAL A 173 -1.24 -13.93 -9.74
CA VAL A 173 -2.25 -13.53 -10.71
C VAL A 173 -1.54 -13.26 -12.04
N GLN A 174 -2.29 -13.21 -13.13
CA GLN A 174 -1.82 -12.72 -14.41
C GLN A 174 -2.15 -11.23 -14.51
N LEU A 175 -1.23 -10.41 -15.01
CA LEU A 175 -1.53 -9.00 -15.26
C LEU A 175 -2.45 -8.91 -16.47
N GLY A 176 -3.58 -8.24 -16.29
CA GLY A 176 -4.58 -7.98 -17.33
C GLY A 176 -4.33 -6.67 -18.05
N GLU A 177 -5.34 -6.23 -18.80
CA GLU A 177 -5.32 -4.93 -19.47
C GLU A 177 -5.30 -3.76 -18.49
N GLU A 178 -4.76 -2.64 -18.95
CA GLU A 178 -4.88 -1.37 -18.23
C GLU A 178 -6.29 -0.80 -18.42
N VAL A 179 -6.96 -0.49 -17.32
CA VAL A 179 -8.32 0.08 -17.33
C VAL A 179 -8.33 1.45 -16.66
N PRO A 180 -9.11 2.43 -17.16
CA PRO A 180 -9.19 3.76 -16.55
C PRO A 180 -9.54 3.69 -15.06
N ALA A 181 -8.95 4.58 -14.26
CA ALA A 181 -9.38 4.75 -12.88
C ALA A 181 -10.84 5.20 -12.84
N ALA A 182 -11.60 4.65 -11.88
CA ALA A 182 -12.97 5.10 -11.64
C ALA A 182 -12.97 6.58 -11.24
N GLU A 183 -14.00 7.31 -11.67
CA GLU A 183 -14.18 8.68 -11.22
C GLU A 183 -14.34 8.73 -9.70
N PRO A 184 -13.73 9.72 -9.02
CA PRO A 184 -13.97 9.91 -7.60
C PRO A 184 -15.47 10.07 -7.35
N PRO A 185 -16.02 9.47 -6.28
CA PRO A 185 -17.41 9.73 -5.91
C PRO A 185 -17.60 11.23 -5.66
N ALA A 186 -18.82 11.72 -5.92
CA ALA A 186 -19.17 13.11 -5.62
C ALA A 186 -18.94 13.41 -4.14
N ASP A 187 -18.46 14.62 -3.83
CA ASP A 187 -18.23 15.04 -2.46
C ASP A 187 -19.58 15.08 -1.70
N PRO A 188 -19.77 14.23 -0.67
CA PRO A 188 -21.00 14.24 0.12
C PRO A 188 -21.09 15.48 1.03
N CYS A 189 -20.02 16.27 1.14
CA CYS A 189 -19.96 17.50 1.91
C CYS A 189 -19.85 18.73 0.98
N PRO A 190 -20.99 19.31 0.55
CA PRO A 190 -21.01 20.51 -0.28
C PRO A 190 -20.52 21.79 0.42
#